data_AF-A0A1A7Y0A0-F1
#
_entry.id   AF-A0A1A7Y0A0-F1
#
_cell.length_a   1.000
_cell.length_b   1.000
_cell.length_c   1.000
_cell.angle_alpha   90.00
_cell.angle_beta   90.00
_cell.angle_gamma   90.00
#
_symmetry.space_group_name_H-M   'P 1'
#
loop_
_entity.id
_entity.type
_entity.pdbx_description
1 polymer ?
#
loop_
_entity_poly.entity_id
_entity_poly.type
_entity_poly.pdbx_seq_one_letter_code
_entity_poly.pdbx_strand_id
1 'polypeptide(L)' 'TPCSRTCGKGFKRRPLHCKTQTGALLTRDLCSGLRKPQELDFCNLRPC' A
#
# COMPACT_ATOMS: atom_id res chain seq x y z
N THR A 1 5.20 2.63 -4.47
CA THR A 1 6.24 1.95 -5.26
C THR A 1 5.91 2.04 -6.74
N PRO A 2 6.88 1.82 -7.66
CA PRO A 2 6.56 1.63 -9.07
C PRO A 2 5.58 0.46 -9.26
N CYS A 3 4.83 0.52 -10.37
CA CYS A 3 3.96 -0.58 -10.80
C CYS A 3 4.83 -1.77 -11.23
N SER A 4 4.37 -3.00 -10.99
CA SER A 4 5.10 -4.22 -11.36
C SER A 4 5.28 -4.38 -12.87
N ARG A 5 4.42 -3.72 -13.66
CA ARG A 5 4.50 -3.65 -15.11
C ARG A 5 4.73 -2.21 -15.55
N THR A 6 5.27 -2.06 -16.75
CA THR A 6 5.50 -0.76 -17.43
C THR A 6 4.44 -0.44 -18.49
N CYS A 7 3.55 -1.39 -18.79
CA CYS A 7 2.35 -1.23 -19.62
C CYS A 7 1.24 -2.19 -19.12
N GLY A 8 -0.01 -1.91 -19.50
CA GLY A 8 -1.19 -2.71 -19.19
C GLY A 8 -1.56 -2.72 -17.70
N LYS A 9 -2.28 -3.77 -17.29
CA LYS A 9 -2.68 -4.01 -15.90
C LYS A 9 -1.58 -4.71 -15.11
N GLY A 10 -1.18 -4.11 -14.01
CA GLY A 10 -0.20 -4.61 -13.06
C GLY A 10 -0.64 -4.39 -11.62
N PHE A 11 0.30 -4.53 -10.70
CA PHE A 11 0.10 -4.34 -9.27
C PHE A 11 1.23 -3.50 -8.68
N LYS A 12 0.89 -2.66 -7.70
CA LYS A 12 1.86 -1.85 -6.95
C LYS A 12 1.67 -2.08 -5.47
N ARG A 13 2.75 -1.98 -4.71
CA ARG A 13 2.68 -2.01 -3.25
C ARG A 13 2.30 -0.63 -2.72
N ARG A 14 1.28 -0.60 -1.87
CA ARG A 14 0.88 0.57 -1.12
C ARG A 14 1.71 0.62 0.17
N PRO A 15 2.49 1.68 0.42
CA PRO A 15 3.15 1.83 1.70
C PRO A 15 2.09 2.00 2.79
N LEU A 16 2.16 1.15 3.81
CA LEU A 16 1.30 1.25 4.98
C LEU A 16 2.06 1.94 6.10
N HIS A 17 1.38 2.88 6.74
CA HIS A 17 1.87 3.57 7.92
C HIS A 17 0.88 3.33 9.06
N CYS A 18 1.41 2.96 10.23
CA CYS A 18 0.61 2.89 11.44
C CYS A 18 0.23 4.33 11.82
N LYS A 19 -1.06 4.60 11.97
CA LYS A 19 -1.56 5.93 12.36
C LYS A 19 -2.65 5.80 13.42
N THR A 20 -2.76 6.79 14.29
CA THR A 20 -3.91 6.95 15.20
C THR A 20 -5.16 7.35 14.42
N GLN A 21 -6.32 7.27 15.07
CA GLN A 21 -7.59 7.78 14.54
C GLN A 21 -7.54 9.30 14.25
N THR A 22 -6.68 10.02 14.97
CA THR A 22 -6.38 11.45 14.76
C THR A 22 -5.35 11.71 13.66
N GLY A 23 -4.79 10.66 13.03
CA GLY A 23 -3.86 10.76 11.92
C GLY A 23 -2.37 10.85 12.29
N ALA A 24 -2.02 10.80 13.58
CA ALA A 24 -0.64 10.83 14.04
C ALA A 24 0.09 9.53 13.66
N LEU A 25 1.31 9.62 13.13
CA LEU A 25 2.14 8.46 12.79
C LEU A 25 2.62 7.76 14.06
N LEU A 26 2.48 6.44 14.09
CA LEU A 26 2.90 5.59 15.20
C LEU A 26 3.99 4.61 14.75
N THR A 27 4.67 4.03 15.73
CA THR A 27 5.59 2.92 15.47
C THR A 27 4.82 1.70 14.95
N ARG A 28 5.49 0.87 14.15
CA ARG A 28 4.87 -0.29 13.53
C ARG A 28 4.36 -1.31 14.56
N ASP A 29 5.04 -1.41 15.70
CA ASP A 29 4.74 -2.33 16.79
C ASP A 29 3.35 -2.09 17.39
N LEU A 30 2.91 -0.83 17.46
CA LEU A 30 1.57 -0.45 17.93
C LEU A 30 0.44 -0.97 17.02
N CYS A 31 0.72 -1.17 15.73
CA CYS A 31 -0.23 -1.75 14.77
C CYS A 31 0.05 -3.24 14.47
N SER A 32 1.03 -3.87 15.11
CA SER A 32 1.44 -5.24 14.78
C SER A 32 0.33 -6.28 14.98
N GLY A 33 -0.56 -6.05 15.95
CA GLY A 33 -1.75 -6.86 16.22
C GLY A 33 -3.02 -6.43 15.48
N LEU A 34 -2.98 -5.34 14.71
CA LEU A 34 -4.13 -4.88 13.93
C LEU A 34 -4.17 -5.60 12.58
N ARG A 35 -5.39 -5.84 12.07
CA ARG A 35 -5.57 -6.45 10.74
C ARG A 35 -4.97 -5.52 9.69
N LYS A 36 -3.89 -5.98 9.03
CA LYS A 36 -3.26 -5.22 7.96
C LYS A 36 -4.21 -5.15 6.75
N PRO A 37 -4.48 -3.95 6.23
CA PRO A 37 -5.18 -3.82 4.96
C PRO A 37 -4.31 -4.36 3.82
N GLN A 38 -4.92 -4.55 2.66
CA GLN A 38 -4.23 -5.09 1.49
C GLN A 38 -3.07 -4.17 1.07
N GLU A 39 -1.85 -4.70 1.12
CA GLU A 39 -0.63 -3.99 0.68
C GLU A 39 -0.49 -3.92 -0.84
N LEU A 40 -1.29 -4.68 -1.57
CA LEU A 40 -1.27 -4.75 -3.03
C LEU A 40 -2.48 -4.04 -3.61
N ASP A 41 -2.21 -3.06 -4.46
CA ASP A 41 -3.21 -2.29 -5.18
C ASP A 41 -3.01 -2.48 -6.69
N PHE A 42 -4.07 -2.49 -7.48
CA PHE A 42 -3.94 -2.59 -8.94
C PHE A 42 -3.43 -1.26 -9.52
N CYS A 43 -2.56 -1.35 -10.52
CA CYS A 43 -2.16 -0.20 -11.33
C CYS A 43 -2.44 -0.52 -12.79
N ASN A 44 -3.11 0.40 -13.48
CA ASN A 44 -3.29 0.34 -14.92
C ASN A 44 -2.43 1.43 -15.53
N LEU A 45 -1.49 1.02 -16.36
CA LEU A 45 -0.69 1.93 -17.17
C LEU A 45 -1.28 2.00 -18.59
N ARG A 46 -0.57 2.72 -19.48
CA ARG A 46 -0.84 2.71 -20.91
C ARG A 46 -0.99 1.29 -21.45
N PRO A 47 -1.85 1.04 -22.45
CA PRO A 47 -1.97 -0.27 -23.09
C PRO A 47 -0.60 -0.83 -23.48
N CYS A 48 -0.45 -2.13 -23.28
CA CYS A 48 0.44 -2.91 -24.13
C CYS A 48 -0.37 -3.20 -25.41
#